data_AF-A0A401PD90-F1
#
_entry.id   AF-A0A401PD90-F1
#
_cell.length_a   1.000
_cell.length_b   1.000
_cell.length_c   1.000
_cell.angle_alpha   90.00
_cell.angle_beta   90.00
_cell.angle_gamma   90.00
#
_symmetry.space_group_name_H-M   'P 1'
#
loop_
_entity.id
_entity.type
_entity.pdbx_description
1 polymer ?
#
loop_
_entity_poly.entity_id
_entity_poly.type
_entity_poly.pdbx_seq_one_letter_code
_entity_poly.pdbx_strand_id
1 'polypeptide(L)'
;MDRGLKLEKLILDAWSPEAAEIFKNWLRCFEAYLNSSDTPVDGPRKLTLLHARVGHRLFSVIEKATTYETMVEILQKRFVKPISEVHAFALDLPGALLGNVDECVERLTTLARNCDHKEVTAEVHMNLHIRDAFVSG
;
A
#
# COMPACT_ATOMS: atom_id res chain seq x y z
N MET A 1 4.17 17.73 31.79
CA MET A 1 2.92 17.54 31.03
C MET A 1 3.19 16.48 29.98
N ASP A 2 2.99 15.22 30.34
CA ASP A 2 3.05 14.10 29.39
C ASP A 2 1.90 14.22 28.40
N ARG A 3 2.15 14.96 27.31
CA ARG A 3 1.36 14.83 26.09
C ARG A 3 1.72 13.49 25.48
N GLY A 4 1.19 12.41 26.06
CA GLY A 4 1.32 11.08 25.50
C GLY A 4 0.96 11.14 24.02
N LEU A 5 1.88 10.69 23.16
CA LEU A 5 1.70 10.65 21.72
C LEU A 5 0.34 10.02 21.40
N LYS A 6 -0.64 10.86 21.03
CA LYS A 6 -1.99 10.39 20.73
C LYS A 6 -1.95 9.76 19.35
N LEU A 7 -1.69 8.46 19.32
CA LEU A 7 -1.70 7.73 18.06
C LEU A 7 -3.12 7.64 17.51
N GLU A 8 -3.38 8.23 16.35
CA GLU A 8 -4.66 8.10 15.67
C GLU A 8 -4.89 6.67 15.17
N LYS A 9 -6.15 6.26 15.08
CA LYS A 9 -6.50 4.96 14.52
C LYS A 9 -6.08 4.93 13.05
N LEU A 10 -5.46 3.83 12.62
CA LEU A 10 -5.12 3.62 11.22
C LEU A 10 -6.41 3.38 10.43
N ILE A 11 -6.92 4.44 9.82
CA ILE A 11 -8.03 4.40 8.88
C ILE A 11 -7.41 4.72 7.51
N LEU A 12 -6.93 3.68 6.84
CA LEU A 12 -6.42 3.79 5.49
C LEU A 12 -7.37 3.13 4.52
N ASP A 13 -7.59 3.81 3.41
CA ASP A 13 -8.10 3.16 2.21
C ASP A 13 -6.90 2.64 1.42
N ALA A 14 -6.90 1.36 1.08
CA ALA A 14 -5.76 0.71 0.40
C ALA A 14 -5.55 1.23 -1.03
N TRP A 15 -6.44 2.10 -1.51
CA TRP A 15 -6.52 2.57 -2.89
C TRP A 15 -6.03 4.02 -3.05
N SER A 16 -5.67 4.71 -1.97
CA SER A 16 -5.11 6.07 -2.06
C SER A 16 -3.62 6.00 -2.44
N PRO A 17 -3.16 6.83 -3.38
CA PRO A 17 -1.74 6.87 -3.76
C PRO A 17 -0.83 7.31 -2.60
N GLU A 18 -1.37 8.04 -1.62
CA GLU A 18 -0.68 8.43 -0.39
C GLU A 18 -0.69 7.34 0.69
N ALA A 19 -1.44 6.24 0.50
CA ALA A 19 -1.61 5.21 1.53
C ALA A 19 -0.28 4.59 1.98
N ALA A 20 0.69 4.47 1.06
CA ALA A 20 2.03 4.00 1.37
C ALA A 20 2.77 4.95 2.33
N GLU A 21 2.77 6.25 2.04
CA GLU A 21 3.48 7.26 2.84
C GLU A 21 2.78 7.51 4.18
N ILE A 22 1.43 7.54 4.19
CA ILE A 22 0.65 7.64 5.43
C ILE A 22 0.91 6.40 6.32
N PHE A 23 0.97 5.20 5.74
CA PHE A 23 1.29 3.99 6.48
C PHE A 23 2.71 4.02 7.06
N LYS A 24 3.72 4.44 6.29
CA LYS A 24 5.10 4.58 6.77
C LYS A 24 5.19 5.59 7.91
N ASN A 25 4.57 6.76 7.76
CA ASN A 25 4.55 7.78 8.79
C ASN A 25 3.85 7.29 10.07
N TRP A 26 2.71 6.63 9.92
CA TRP A 26 1.97 6.08 11.04
C TRP A 26 2.76 4.99 11.79
N LEU A 27 3.42 4.07 11.07
CA LEU A 27 4.25 3.03 11.67
C LEU A 27 5.39 3.65 12.50
N ARG A 28 6.03 4.70 11.96
CA ARG A 28 7.07 5.46 12.68
C ARG A 28 6.52 6.12 13.96
N CYS A 29 5.31 6.67 13.91
CA CYS A 29 4.65 7.21 15.11
C CYS A 29 4.29 6.11 16.12
N PHE A 30 3.90 4.92 15.65
CA PHE A 30 3.60 3.77 16.50
C PHE A 30 4.85 3.28 17.24
N GLU A 31 5.98 3.16 16.55
CA GLU A 31 7.26 2.80 17.15
C GLU A 31 7.73 3.85 18.16
N ALA A 32 7.61 5.14 17.82
CA ALA A 32 7.92 6.22 18.76
C ALA A 32 7.02 6.17 20.01
N TYR A 33 5.74 5.84 19.85
CA TYR A 33 4.82 5.63 20.97
C TYR A 33 5.26 4.48 21.87
N LEU A 34 5.64 3.33 21.28
CA LEU A 34 6.18 2.19 22.03
C LEU A 34 7.48 2.51 22.75
N ASN A 35 8.36 3.30 22.14
CA ASN A 35 9.63 3.70 22.74
C ASN A 35 9.46 4.78 23.82
N SER A 36 8.38 5.57 23.75
CA SER A 36 8.05 6.57 24.77
C SER A 36 7.46 5.99 26.04
N SER A 37 7.05 4.71 26.04
CA SER A 37 6.53 4.08 27.25
C SER A 37 7.67 3.67 28.17
N ASP A 38 7.60 4.11 29.43
CA ASP A 38 8.57 3.82 30.49
C ASP A 38 8.74 2.31 30.78
N THR A 39 7.77 1.49 30.37
CA THR A 39 7.82 0.04 30.52
C THR A 39 8.15 -0.63 29.19
N PRO A 40 9.10 -1.58 29.14
CA PRO A 40 9.35 -2.36 27.94
C PRO A 40 8.07 -3.12 27.57
N VAL A 41 7.51 -2.80 26.41
CA VAL A 41 6.33 -3.47 25.87
C VAL A 41 6.79 -4.76 25.21
N ASP A 42 6.40 -5.89 25.78
CA ASP A 42 6.70 -7.22 25.23
C ASP A 42 5.96 -7.48 23.89
N GLY A 43 6.45 -8.40 23.08
CA GLY A 43 5.91 -8.75 21.75
C GLY A 43 4.39 -8.96 21.70
N PRO A 44 3.79 -9.76 22.62
CA PRO A 44 2.34 -9.97 22.66
C PRO A 44 1.55 -8.68 22.99
N ARG A 45 2.13 -7.82 23.83
CA ARG A 45 1.52 -6.54 24.20
C ARG A 45 1.61 -5.55 23.05
N LYS A 46 2.71 -5.55 22.27
CA LYS A 46 2.83 -4.79 21.02
C LYS A 46 1.76 -5.20 20.00
N LEU A 47 1.56 -6.51 19.82
CA LEU A 47 0.52 -7.04 18.91
C LEU A 47 -0.89 -6.59 19.33
N THR A 48 -1.21 -6.68 20.62
CA THR A 48 -2.52 -6.25 21.14
C THR A 48 -2.75 -4.74 20.95
N LEU A 49 -1.71 -3.93 21.18
CA LEU A 49 -1.76 -2.48 20.93
C LEU A 49 -1.94 -2.18 19.44
N LEU A 50 -1.25 -2.92 18.56
CA LEU A 50 -1.40 -2.78 17.11
C LEU A 50 -2.84 -3.11 16.69
N HIS A 51 -3.40 -4.23 17.14
CA HIS A 51 -4.81 -4.58 16.87
C HIS A 51 -5.80 -3.52 17.34
N ALA A 52 -5.60 -2.93 18.53
CA ALA A 52 -6.49 -1.91 19.07
C ALA A 52 -6.47 -0.59 18.27
N ARG A 53 -5.37 -0.32 17.56
CA ARG A 53 -5.18 0.91 16.78
C ARG A 53 -5.45 0.74 15.29
N VAL A 54 -5.54 -0.48 14.80
CA VAL A 54 -5.94 -0.77 13.42
C VAL A 54 -7.46 -0.65 13.27
N GLY A 55 -7.91 0.05 12.22
CA GLY A 55 -9.33 0.21 11.91
C GLY A 55 -10.01 -1.08 11.46
N HIS A 56 -11.34 -1.15 11.63
CA HIS A 56 -12.17 -2.32 11.29
C HIS A 56 -11.98 -2.86 9.86
N ARG A 57 -11.71 -1.99 8.88
CA ARG A 57 -11.49 -2.36 7.47
C ARG A 57 -10.28 -3.27 7.25
N LEU A 58 -9.31 -3.20 8.15
CA LEU A 58 -8.08 -3.98 8.06
C LEU A 58 -8.13 -5.24 8.92
N PHE A 59 -9.13 -5.36 9.81
CA PHE A 59 -9.30 -6.49 10.73
C PHE A 59 -9.30 -7.84 10.01
N SER A 60 -10.06 -7.98 8.92
CA SER A 60 -10.14 -9.22 8.13
C SER A 60 -8.79 -9.67 7.55
N VAL A 61 -7.85 -8.73 7.35
CA VAL A 61 -6.53 -9.03 6.78
C VAL A 61 -5.50 -9.36 7.86
N ILE A 62 -5.64 -8.77 9.04
CA ILE A 62 -4.72 -8.96 10.17
C ILE A 62 -5.14 -10.08 11.11
N GLU A 63 -6.37 -10.60 11.03
CA GLU A 63 -6.87 -11.69 11.88
C GLU A 63 -5.96 -12.94 11.83
N LYS A 64 -5.29 -13.16 10.69
CA LYS A 64 -4.38 -14.29 10.49
C LYS A 64 -2.98 -14.08 11.08
N ALA A 65 -2.66 -12.87 11.55
CA ALA A 65 -1.35 -12.54 12.10
C ALA A 65 -1.27 -12.94 13.57
N THR A 66 -0.32 -13.81 13.92
CA THR A 66 -0.10 -14.28 15.30
C THR A 66 1.03 -13.52 16.00
N THR A 67 1.81 -12.75 15.27
CA THR A 67 2.95 -11.97 15.79
C THR A 67 2.92 -10.54 15.28
N TYR A 68 3.55 -9.63 16.03
CA TYR A 68 3.69 -8.23 15.61
C TYR A 68 4.37 -8.12 14.23
N GLU A 69 5.45 -8.88 14.02
CA GLU A 69 6.23 -8.86 12.77
C GLU A 69 5.40 -9.32 11.58
N THR A 70 4.67 -10.43 11.70
CA THR A 70 3.80 -10.93 10.62
C THR A 70 2.68 -9.95 10.30
N MET A 71 2.13 -9.27 11.30
CA MET A 71 1.11 -8.25 11.10
C MET A 71 1.65 -7.04 10.34
N VAL A 72 2.85 -6.55 10.71
CA VAL A 72 3.52 -5.44 10.02
C VAL A 72 3.87 -5.82 8.58
N GLU A 73 4.37 -7.04 8.34
CA GLU A 73 4.66 -7.52 6.99
C GLU A 73 3.41 -7.59 6.11
N ILE A 74 2.28 -8.05 6.65
CA ILE A 74 1.01 -8.10 5.92
C ILE A 74 0.55 -6.68 5.57
N LEU A 75 0.65 -5.74 6.51
CA LEU A 75 0.29 -4.34 6.28
C LEU A 75 1.23 -3.68 5.26
N GLN A 76 2.54 -3.92 5.35
CA GLN A 76 3.51 -3.46 4.36
C GLN A 76 3.21 -4.04 2.98
N LYS A 77 2.95 -5.35 2.86
CA LYS A 77 2.56 -5.97 1.59
C LYS A 77 1.24 -5.43 1.02
N ARG A 78 0.39 -4.83 1.84
CA ARG A 78 -0.89 -4.27 1.39
C ARG A 78 -0.80 -2.80 0.99
N PHE A 79 0.00 -2.00 1.69
CA PHE A 79 0.09 -0.55 1.48
C PHE A 79 1.36 -0.10 0.78
N VAL A 80 2.47 -0.82 0.96
CA VAL A 80 3.77 -0.49 0.35
C VAL A 80 3.96 -1.24 -0.97
N LYS A 81 3.36 -2.42 -1.11
CA LYS A 81 3.31 -3.08 -2.42
C LYS A 81 2.42 -2.24 -3.35
N PRO A 82 2.90 -1.88 -4.55
CA PRO A 82 2.21 -0.93 -5.40
C PRO A 82 0.78 -1.39 -5.66
N ILE A 83 -0.14 -0.42 -5.71
CA ILE A 83 -1.48 -0.61 -6.26
C ILE A 83 -1.30 -1.44 -7.53
N SER A 84 -2.02 -2.56 -7.65
CA SER A 84 -1.91 -3.42 -8.82
C SER A 84 -2.01 -2.56 -10.07
N GLU A 85 -1.05 -2.67 -10.98
CA GLU A 85 -0.89 -1.80 -12.15
C GLU A 85 -2.22 -1.63 -12.92
N VAL A 86 -2.98 -2.72 -13.03
CA VAL A 86 -4.31 -2.78 -13.65
C VAL A 86 -5.32 -1.86 -12.97
N HIS A 87 -5.26 -1.73 -11.65
CA HIS A 87 -6.19 -0.92 -10.86
C HIS A 87 -5.80 0.56 -10.86
N ALA A 88 -4.51 0.89 -10.77
CA ALA A 88 -4.05 2.27 -10.93
C ALA A 88 -4.42 2.79 -12.32
N PHE A 89 -4.22 1.95 -13.35
CA PHE A 89 -4.65 2.25 -14.71
C PHE A 89 -6.17 2.35 -14.80
N ALA A 90 -6.95 1.44 -14.21
CA ALA A 90 -8.41 1.49 -14.28
C ALA A 90 -9.05 2.70 -13.56
N LEU A 91 -8.41 3.21 -12.50
CA LEU A 91 -8.90 4.37 -11.76
C LEU A 91 -8.62 5.69 -12.51
N ASP A 92 -7.46 5.79 -13.16
CA ASP A 92 -7.01 7.01 -13.83
C ASP A 92 -7.33 7.07 -15.33
N LEU A 93 -7.54 5.94 -16.01
CA LEU A 93 -7.88 5.88 -17.43
C LEU A 93 -9.15 6.68 -17.78
N PRO A 94 -10.25 6.65 -16.98
CA PRO A 94 -11.43 7.47 -17.26
C PRO A 94 -11.15 8.98 -17.18
N GLY A 95 -10.28 9.41 -16.25
CA GLY A 95 -9.91 10.82 -16.10
C GLY A 95 -8.89 11.29 -17.14
N ALA A 96 -7.96 10.43 -17.55
CA ALA A 96 -6.95 10.71 -18.56
C ALA A 96 -7.56 10.81 -19.98
N LEU A 97 -8.57 9.99 -20.30
CA LEU A 97 -9.27 10.02 -21.60
C LEU A 97 -10.17 11.26 -21.80
N LEU A 98 -10.45 12.02 -20.74
CA LEU A 98 -11.25 13.25 -20.78
C LEU A 98 -10.40 14.53 -20.95
N GLY A 99 -9.07 14.43 -20.80
CA GLY A 99 -8.13 15.55 -20.94
C GLY A 99 -7.55 15.70 -22.35
N ASN A 100 -6.73 16.74 -22.56
CA ASN A 100 -5.92 16.87 -23.78
C ASN A 100 -4.92 15.69 -23.88
N VAL A 101 -4.53 15.33 -25.09
CA VAL A 101 -3.59 14.22 -25.37
C VAL A 101 -2.30 14.36 -24.56
N ASP A 102 -1.74 15.56 -24.45
CA ASP A 102 -0.51 15.80 -23.69
C ASP A 102 -0.67 15.55 -22.19
N GLU A 103 -1.81 15.96 -21.60
CA GLU A 103 -2.12 15.75 -20.18
C GLU A 103 -2.36 14.27 -19.88
N CYS A 104 -3.01 13.55 -20.82
CA CYS A 104 -3.19 12.12 -20.76
C CYS A 104 -1.83 11.39 -20.76
N VAL A 105 -0.92 11.77 -21.67
CA VAL A 105 0.42 11.19 -21.76
C VAL A 105 1.25 11.43 -20.49
N GLU A 106 1.20 12.63 -19.90
CA GLU A 106 1.90 12.91 -18.63
C GLU A 106 1.35 12.09 -17.46
N ARG A 107 0.02 11.98 -17.34
CA ARG A 107 -0.63 11.17 -16.29
C ARG A 107 -0.28 9.69 -16.44
N LEU A 108 -0.39 9.15 -17.66
CA LEU A 108 -0.02 7.77 -17.97
C LEU A 108 1.48 7.50 -17.72
N THR A 109 2.35 8.45 -18.03
CA THR A 109 3.80 8.33 -17.78
C THR A 109 4.12 8.34 -16.29
N THR A 110 3.43 9.19 -15.52
CA THR A 110 3.58 9.25 -14.06
C THR A 110 3.10 7.96 -13.39
N LEU A 111 1.97 7.42 -13.86
CA LEU A 111 1.48 6.11 -13.44
C LEU A 111 2.45 4.98 -13.79
N ALA A 112 2.95 4.97 -15.02
CA ALA A 112 3.90 3.96 -15.48
C ALA A 112 5.17 3.95 -14.61
N ARG A 113 5.70 5.12 -14.24
CA ARG A 113 6.87 5.23 -13.34
C ARG A 113 6.64 4.66 -11.95
N ASN A 114 5.40 4.62 -11.48
CA ASN A 114 5.03 4.07 -10.17
C ASN A 114 4.74 2.56 -10.23
N CYS A 115 4.80 1.94 -11.41
CA CYS A 115 4.61 0.50 -11.58
C CYS A 115 5.92 -0.28 -11.29
N ASP A 116 5.78 -1.51 -10.82
CA ASP A 116 6.89 -2.44 -10.64
C ASP A 116 7.34 -2.97 -12.01
N HIS A 117 8.20 -2.22 -12.69
CA HIS A 117 8.78 -2.64 -13.97
C HIS A 117 9.60 -3.92 -13.77
N LYS A 118 9.02 -5.06 -14.17
CA LYS A 118 9.77 -6.31 -14.31
C LYS A 118 10.50 -6.28 -15.64
N GLU A 119 11.80 -6.60 -15.64
CA GLU A 119 12.51 -6.87 -16.88
C GLU A 119 11.84 -8.05 -17.60
N VAL A 120 11.32 -7.77 -18.78
CA VAL A 120 10.69 -8.76 -19.64
C VAL A 120 11.74 -9.20 -20.65
N THR A 121 12.07 -10.48 -20.69
CA THR A 121 12.94 -11.03 -21.74
C THR A 121 12.21 -10.98 -23.09
N ALA A 122 12.96 -10.91 -24.19
CA ALA A 122 12.41 -10.83 -25.54
C ALA A 122 11.38 -11.95 -25.84
N GLU A 123 11.59 -13.14 -25.27
CA GLU A 123 10.68 -14.28 -25.38
C GLU A 123 9.34 -14.05 -24.66
N VAL A 124 9.36 -13.49 -23.45
CA VAL A 124 8.13 -13.15 -22.71
C VAL A 124 7.39 -12.01 -23.40
N HIS A 125 8.11 -11.03 -23.95
CA HIS A 125 7.50 -9.94 -24.70
C HIS A 125 6.81 -10.43 -25.99
N MET A 126 7.44 -11.37 -26.71
CA MET A 126 6.84 -12.00 -27.89
C MET A 126 5.56 -12.77 -27.52
N ASN A 127 5.59 -13.54 -26.43
CA ASN A 127 4.41 -14.28 -25.96
C ASN A 127 3.27 -13.36 -25.52
N LEU A 128 3.58 -12.23 -24.88
CA LEU A 128 2.59 -11.20 -24.54
C LEU A 128 1.97 -10.58 -25.80
N HIS A 129 2.79 -10.28 -26.81
CA HIS A 129 2.30 -9.78 -28.09
C HIS A 129 1.38 -10.77 -28.82
N ILE A 130 1.72 -12.06 -28.82
CA ILE A 130 0.87 -13.11 -29.41
C ILE A 130 -0.47 -13.19 -28.66
N ARG A 131 -0.43 -13.17 -27.32
CA ARG A 131 -1.64 -13.15 -26.48
C ARG A 131 -2.50 -11.93 -26.80
N ASP A 132 -1.91 -10.75 -26.85
CA ASP A 132 -2.66 -9.50 -27.03
C ASP A 132 -3.26 -9.44 -28.44
N ALA A 133 -2.55 -9.89 -29.48
CA ALA A 133 -3.08 -10.03 -30.83
C ALA A 133 -4.28 -10.99 -30.88
N PHE A 134 -4.20 -12.11 -30.16
CA PHE A 134 -5.31 -13.07 -30.06
C PHE A 134 -6.54 -12.50 -29.34
N VAL A 135 -6.33 -11.66 -28.32
CA VAL A 135 -7.41 -11.03 -27.56
C VAL A 135 -8.06 -9.88 -28.33
N SER A 136 -7.28 -9.13 -29.12
CA SER A 136 -7.78 -8.00 -29.90
C SER A 136 -8.52 -8.37 -31.18
N GLY A 137 -8.32 -9.60 -31.70
CA GLY A 137 -8.99 -10.11 -32.91
C GLY A 137 -8.36 -9.62 -34.20
#